data_AF-A0AAD9N7B5-F1
#
_entry.id   AF-A0AAD9N7B5-F1
#
_cell.length_a   1.000
_cell.length_b   1.000
_cell.length_c   1.000
_cell.angle_alpha   90.00
_cell.angle_beta   90.00
_cell.angle_gamma   90.00
#
_symmetry.space_group_name_H-M   'P 1'
#
loop_
_entity.id
_entity.type
_entity.pdbx_description
1 polymer ?
#
loop_
_entity_poly.entity_id
_entity_poly.type
_entity_poly.pdbx_seq_one_letter_code
_entity_poly.pdbx_strand_id
1 'polypeptide(L)'
;MPTGCYIYRTAESNFKPKQSRKYGKTSLEWLEWLSHSQNICIKHQFNGKGQRIGHRHLPVDGWCAETKTIYQFHGCFFHGCPCQEEHTNTVNGKSMADLLSATKKNTTYLKHYGEVIEMWECQWLNMRTSPDIKHFLDSKFPNCNPKWEMTQQQVLKNIVDGNLFGIVECDISVPDHLRTYFAEMQPIFKNANISRDDIGEFMYSYAIKHDILKQPRRSLIGSYYGEK
;
A
#
# COMPACT_ATOMS: atom_id res chain seq x y z
N MET A 1 6.56 1.36 -4.22
CA MET A 1 5.12 1.67 -4.22
C MET A 1 4.76 2.27 -2.88
N PRO A 2 3.94 3.34 -2.84
CA PRO A 2 3.50 3.93 -1.59
C PRO A 2 2.75 2.88 -0.76
N THR A 3 3.12 2.73 0.51
CA THR A 3 2.49 1.81 1.45
C THR A 3 1.34 2.56 2.15
N GLY A 4 0.10 2.07 2.03
CA GLY A 4 -1.08 2.75 2.61
C GLY A 4 -2.25 2.92 1.65
N CYS A 5 -3.26 3.67 2.11
CA CYS A 5 -4.33 4.19 1.27
C CYS A 5 -3.83 5.49 0.60
N TYR A 6 -3.73 5.51 -0.72
CA TYR A 6 -3.29 6.67 -1.48
C TYR A 6 -4.27 6.96 -2.61
N ILE A 7 -4.22 8.19 -3.13
CA ILE A 7 -5.03 8.59 -4.29
C ILE A 7 -4.11 8.53 -5.50
N TYR A 8 -4.58 7.88 -6.56
CA TYR A 8 -3.88 7.86 -7.84
C TYR A 8 -4.80 8.45 -8.92
N ARG A 9 -4.16 8.97 -9.97
CA ARG A 9 -4.80 9.61 -11.11
C ARG A 9 -4.12 9.08 -12.36
N THR A 10 -4.91 8.67 -13.35
CA THR A 10 -4.36 8.11 -14.59
C THR A 10 -4.92 8.85 -15.81
N ALA A 11 -4.15 8.85 -16.90
CA ALA A 11 -4.57 9.47 -18.16
C ALA A 11 -5.87 8.84 -18.69
N GLU A 12 -6.02 7.51 -18.57
CA GLU A 12 -7.20 6.76 -19.01
C GLU A 12 -8.47 7.17 -18.24
N SER A 13 -8.31 7.66 -17.01
CA SER A 13 -9.40 8.18 -16.20
C SER A 13 -9.60 9.70 -16.31
N ASN A 14 -8.93 10.37 -17.27
CA ASN A 14 -8.88 11.82 -17.37
C ASN A 14 -8.45 12.49 -16.05
N PHE A 15 -7.46 11.90 -15.39
CA PHE A 15 -6.91 12.36 -14.09
C PHE A 15 -7.94 12.48 -12.95
N LYS A 16 -9.08 11.78 -13.06
CA LYS A 16 -10.04 11.68 -11.95
C LYS A 16 -9.42 10.96 -10.75
N PRO A 17 -9.60 11.49 -9.52
CA PRO A 17 -9.04 10.88 -8.33
C PRO A 17 -9.66 9.50 -8.06
N LYS A 18 -8.81 8.48 -7.90
CA LYS A 18 -9.21 7.14 -7.46
C LYS A 18 -8.48 6.76 -6.18
N GLN A 19 -9.19 6.17 -5.23
CA GLN A 19 -8.56 5.61 -4.04
C GLN A 19 -7.94 4.26 -4.38
N SER A 20 -6.72 4.01 -3.90
CA SER A 20 -6.01 2.74 -4.10
C SER A 20 -6.73 1.56 -3.45
N ARG A 21 -7.53 1.82 -2.41
CA ARG A 21 -8.36 0.82 -1.73
C ARG A 21 -9.72 1.41 -1.35
N LYS A 22 -10.76 0.57 -1.46
CA LYS A 22 -12.14 0.91 -1.08
C LYS A 22 -12.40 0.78 0.43
N TYR A 23 -11.67 -0.12 1.09
CA TYR A 23 -11.88 -0.47 2.50
C TYR A 23 -10.58 -0.45 3.29
N GLY A 24 -10.69 -0.43 4.62
CA GLY A 24 -9.56 -0.56 5.53
C GLY A 24 -8.95 0.75 6.03
N LYS A 25 -9.42 1.91 5.55
CA LYS A 25 -8.99 3.21 6.09
C LYS A 25 -9.29 3.32 7.59
N THR A 26 -10.50 2.98 8.01
CA THR A 26 -10.92 3.06 9.42
C THR A 26 -10.10 2.14 10.33
N SER A 27 -9.82 0.91 9.88
CA SER A 27 -8.93 -0.04 10.59
C SER A 27 -7.50 0.51 10.70
N LEU A 28 -6.97 1.08 9.61
CA LEU A 28 -5.65 1.72 9.61
C LEU A 28 -5.56 2.89 10.60
N GLU A 29 -6.57 3.77 10.63
CA GLU A 29 -6.64 4.90 11.56
C GLU A 29 -6.53 4.43 13.02
N TRP A 30 -7.27 3.37 13.37
CA TRP A 30 -7.25 2.78 14.71
C TRP A 30 -5.88 2.18 15.06
N LEU A 31 -5.31 1.37 14.16
CA LEU A 31 -4.02 0.71 14.40
C LEU A 31 -2.87 1.72 14.53
N GLU A 32 -2.86 2.76 13.70
CA GLU A 32 -1.84 3.82 13.78
C GLU A 32 -2.01 4.68 15.04
N TRP A 33 -3.25 4.93 15.48
CA TRP A 33 -3.49 5.58 16.76
C TRP A 33 -3.03 4.73 17.95
N LEU A 34 -3.29 3.42 17.94
CA LEU A 34 -2.81 2.52 18.99
C LEU A 34 -1.28 2.47 19.04
N SER A 35 -0.65 2.31 17.87
CA SER A 35 0.80 2.35 17.69
C SER A 35 1.40 3.62 18.29
N HIS A 36 0.80 4.78 18.02
CA HIS A 36 1.22 6.07 18.55
C HIS A 36 0.98 6.21 20.06
N SER A 37 -0.24 5.95 20.53
CA SER A 37 -0.65 6.20 21.93
C SER A 37 -0.02 5.25 22.94
N GLN A 38 0.29 4.02 22.52
CA GLN A 38 0.94 3.01 23.37
C GLN A 38 2.43 2.87 23.07
N ASN A 39 2.95 3.61 22.09
CA ASN A 39 4.34 3.54 21.62
C ASN A 39 4.79 2.09 21.29
N ILE A 40 3.97 1.37 20.52
CA ILE A 40 4.20 -0.02 20.12
C ILE A 40 4.28 -0.17 18.61
N CYS A 41 5.12 -1.08 18.10
CA CYS A 41 5.17 -1.36 16.67
C CYS A 41 4.15 -2.42 16.28
N ILE A 42 3.08 -2.01 15.59
CA ILE A 42 2.05 -2.91 15.07
C ILE A 42 2.30 -3.17 13.58
N LYS A 43 2.53 -4.43 13.20
CA LYS A 43 2.60 -4.85 11.80
C LYS A 43 1.18 -5.06 11.26
N HIS A 44 0.88 -4.42 10.14
CA HIS A 44 -0.42 -4.54 9.46
C HIS A 44 -0.24 -4.47 7.93
N GLN A 45 -1.34 -4.68 7.19
CA GLN A 45 -1.31 -4.76 5.72
C GLN A 45 -0.82 -3.50 4.98
N PHE A 46 -0.71 -2.37 5.69
CA PHE A 46 -0.36 -1.07 5.13
C PHE A 46 1.05 -0.61 5.46
N ASN A 47 1.77 -1.30 6.35
CA ASN A 47 3.17 -1.04 6.66
C ASN A 47 4.06 -2.30 6.49
N GLY A 48 3.52 -3.32 5.82
CA GLY A 48 4.19 -4.59 5.58
C GLY A 48 3.24 -5.63 4.99
N LYS A 49 3.64 -6.90 5.05
CA LYS A 49 2.74 -8.01 4.69
C LYS A 49 1.72 -8.23 5.81
N GLY A 50 0.44 -8.33 5.45
CA GLY A 50 -0.63 -8.69 6.39
C GLY A 50 -0.30 -10.00 7.10
N GLN A 51 -0.52 -10.04 8.41
CA GLN A 51 -0.15 -11.19 9.23
C GLN A 51 -1.27 -12.24 9.22
N ARG A 52 -0.86 -13.51 9.38
CA ARG A 52 -1.76 -14.67 9.43
C ARG A 52 -1.37 -15.55 10.60
N ILE A 53 -2.33 -15.89 11.45
CA ILE A 53 -2.07 -16.58 12.72
C ILE A 53 -2.65 -17.99 12.70
N GLY A 54 -1.89 -18.91 13.31
CA GLY A 54 -2.28 -20.30 13.55
C GLY A 54 -2.33 -21.19 12.31
N HIS A 55 -2.67 -22.45 12.52
CA HIS A 55 -2.73 -23.48 11.46
C HIS A 55 -3.76 -23.19 10.36
N ARG A 56 -4.81 -22.40 10.66
CA ARG A 56 -5.81 -21.96 9.68
C ARG A 56 -5.32 -20.79 8.83
N HIS A 57 -4.14 -20.26 9.13
CA HIS A 57 -3.59 -19.04 8.51
C HIS A 57 -4.62 -17.89 8.49
N LEU A 58 -5.32 -17.71 9.61
CA LEU A 58 -6.39 -16.72 9.72
C LEU A 58 -5.78 -15.31 9.61
N PRO A 59 -6.20 -14.48 8.64
CA PRO A 59 -5.67 -13.13 8.50
C PRO A 59 -6.08 -12.27 9.69
N VAL A 60 -5.18 -11.40 10.12
CA VAL A 60 -5.41 -10.44 11.21
C VAL A 60 -5.14 -9.01 10.76
N ASP A 61 -5.83 -8.04 11.37
CA ASP A 61 -5.68 -6.62 11.01
C ASP A 61 -4.33 -6.06 11.45
N GLY A 62 -3.90 -6.40 12.67
CA GLY A 62 -2.61 -6.00 13.23
C GLY A 62 -1.98 -7.05 14.12
N TRP A 63 -0.66 -7.02 14.24
CA TRP A 63 0.12 -7.92 15.10
C TRP A 63 1.33 -7.19 15.70
N CYS A 64 1.46 -7.26 17.02
CA CYS A 64 2.66 -6.84 17.72
C CYS A 64 3.44 -8.08 18.18
N ALA A 65 4.64 -8.27 17.63
CA ALA A 65 5.45 -9.45 17.93
C ALA A 65 6.05 -9.41 19.34
N GLU A 66 6.32 -8.22 19.86
CA GLU A 66 6.93 -8.00 21.18
C GLU A 66 6.00 -8.45 22.30
N THR A 67 4.75 -7.99 22.27
CA THR A 67 3.73 -8.32 23.27
C THR A 67 2.94 -9.58 22.93
N LYS A 68 3.17 -10.17 21.74
CA LYS A 68 2.37 -11.26 21.18
C LYS A 68 0.86 -10.93 21.14
N THR A 69 0.54 -9.67 20.81
CA THR A 69 -0.83 -9.16 20.77
C THR A 69 -1.36 -9.10 19.35
N ILE A 70 -2.55 -9.66 19.15
CA ILE A 70 -3.32 -9.68 17.92
C ILE A 70 -4.36 -8.57 17.98
N TYR A 71 -4.39 -7.71 16.96
CA TYR A 71 -5.36 -6.63 16.85
C TYR A 71 -6.38 -6.99 15.75
N GLN A 72 -7.66 -6.98 16.11
CA GLN A 72 -8.78 -7.25 15.22
C GLN A 72 -9.72 -6.04 15.13
N PHE A 73 -9.94 -5.53 13.92
CA PHE A 73 -10.89 -4.45 13.67
C PHE A 73 -12.15 -4.99 13.01
N HIS A 74 -13.28 -4.81 13.68
CA HIS A 74 -14.56 -5.34 13.22
C HIS A 74 -15.42 -4.24 12.60
N GLY A 75 -15.38 -4.13 11.27
CA GLY A 75 -16.34 -3.33 10.51
C GLY A 75 -17.77 -3.81 10.79
N CYS A 76 -18.65 -2.90 11.25
CA CYS A 76 -19.92 -3.29 11.88
C CYS A 76 -20.82 -4.08 10.92
N PHE A 77 -20.90 -3.60 9.68
CA PHE A 77 -21.66 -4.23 8.60
C PHE A 77 -21.14 -5.62 8.23
N PHE A 78 -19.83 -5.84 8.28
CA PHE A 78 -19.20 -7.09 7.81
C PHE A 78 -19.08 -8.16 8.90
N HIS A 79 -19.14 -7.77 10.18
CA HIS A 79 -18.87 -8.63 11.32
C HIS A 79 -20.07 -8.82 12.25
N GLY A 80 -21.24 -8.26 11.91
CA GLY A 80 -22.48 -8.42 12.67
C GLY A 80 -22.46 -7.70 14.01
N CYS A 81 -22.01 -6.44 14.05
CA CYS A 81 -22.00 -5.68 15.29
C CYS A 81 -23.42 -5.57 15.87
N PRO A 82 -23.62 -5.66 17.20
CA PRO A 82 -24.93 -5.43 17.82
C PRO A 82 -25.56 -4.06 17.54
N CYS A 83 -24.77 -3.07 17.04
CA CYS A 83 -25.32 -1.79 16.60
C CYS A 83 -25.99 -1.85 15.22
N GLN A 84 -25.94 -2.99 14.52
CA GLN A 84 -26.66 -3.22 13.27
C GLN A 84 -28.05 -3.77 13.60
N GLU A 85 -29.05 -3.33 12.84
CA GLU A 85 -30.38 -3.96 12.85
C GLU A 85 -30.29 -5.40 12.32
N GLU A 86 -31.27 -6.25 12.65
CA GLU A 86 -31.30 -7.62 12.14
C GLU A 86 -31.66 -7.60 10.65
N HIS A 87 -30.72 -8.00 9.80
CA HIS A 87 -30.92 -8.11 8.35
C HIS A 87 -29.86 -9.03 7.74
N THR A 88 -30.02 -9.31 6.45
CA THR A 88 -29.03 -10.05 5.67
C THR A 88 -28.01 -9.09 5.07
N ASN A 89 -26.73 -9.38 5.29
CA ASN A 89 -25.64 -8.67 4.65
C ASN A 89 -25.70 -8.87 3.13
N THR A 90 -25.83 -7.77 2.39
CA THR A 90 -26.03 -7.78 0.93
C THR A 90 -24.81 -8.23 0.13
N VAL A 91 -23.62 -8.29 0.74
CA VAL A 91 -22.38 -8.68 0.06
C VAL A 91 -22.16 -10.19 0.09
N ASN A 92 -22.54 -10.86 1.18
CA ASN A 92 -22.25 -12.28 1.38
C ASN A 92 -23.48 -13.16 1.66
N GLY A 93 -24.68 -12.57 1.75
CA GLY A 93 -25.94 -13.29 1.95
C GLY A 93 -26.14 -13.87 3.35
N LYS A 94 -25.31 -13.53 4.34
CA LYS A 94 -25.43 -14.03 5.72
C LYS A 94 -26.20 -13.07 6.61
N SER A 95 -26.92 -13.59 7.60
CA SER A 95 -27.55 -12.76 8.64
C SER A 95 -26.50 -12.04 9.50
N MET A 96 -26.86 -10.91 10.10
CA MET A 96 -25.98 -10.23 11.06
C MET A 96 -25.64 -11.13 12.26
N ALA A 97 -26.59 -11.97 12.71
CA ALA A 97 -26.35 -12.97 13.75
C ALA A 97 -25.29 -14.01 13.36
N ASP A 98 -25.32 -14.53 12.12
CA ASP A 98 -24.33 -15.49 11.63
C ASP A 98 -22.94 -14.87 11.51
N LEU A 99 -22.87 -13.61 11.05
CA LEU A 99 -21.61 -12.86 10.99
C LEU A 99 -21.03 -12.67 12.39
N LEU A 100 -21.85 -12.27 13.37
CA LEU A 100 -21.42 -12.14 14.76
C LEU A 100 -20.92 -13.45 15.34
N SER A 101 -21.62 -14.55 15.06
CA SER A 101 -21.22 -15.90 15.48
C SER A 101 -19.87 -16.30 14.88
N ALA A 102 -19.66 -16.03 13.59
CA ALA A 102 -18.38 -16.26 12.92
C ALA A 102 -17.24 -15.40 13.49
N THR A 103 -17.50 -14.12 13.76
CA THR A 103 -16.56 -13.19 14.39
C THR A 103 -16.12 -13.74 15.75
N LYS A 104 -17.07 -14.11 16.62
CA LYS A 104 -16.77 -14.70 17.94
C LYS A 104 -15.94 -15.98 17.84
N LYS A 105 -16.26 -16.87 16.88
CA LYS A 105 -15.47 -18.10 16.63
C LYS A 105 -14.03 -17.79 16.21
N ASN A 106 -13.82 -16.79 15.37
CA ASN A 106 -12.49 -16.34 14.97
C ASN A 106 -11.72 -15.75 16.16
N THR A 107 -12.36 -14.93 16.99
CA THR A 107 -11.75 -14.39 18.21
C THR A 107 -11.34 -15.51 19.17
N THR A 108 -12.23 -16.47 19.44
CA THR A 108 -11.91 -17.63 20.28
C THR A 108 -10.72 -18.41 19.71
N TYR A 109 -10.66 -18.61 18.39
CA TYR A 109 -9.52 -19.25 17.74
C TYR A 109 -8.21 -18.47 17.97
N LEU A 110 -8.21 -17.17 17.74
CA LEU A 110 -7.01 -16.32 17.87
C LEU A 110 -6.49 -16.25 19.31
N LYS A 111 -7.39 -16.29 20.31
CA LYS A 111 -7.03 -16.31 21.74
C LYS A 111 -6.15 -17.51 22.15
N HIS A 112 -6.13 -18.59 21.36
CA HIS A 112 -5.21 -19.71 21.60
C HIS A 112 -3.76 -19.40 21.20
N TYR A 113 -3.53 -18.35 20.42
CA TYR A 113 -2.23 -18.00 19.85
C TYR A 113 -1.62 -16.71 20.42
N GLY A 114 -2.41 -15.91 21.14
CA GLY A 114 -1.95 -14.66 21.74
C GLY A 114 -3.10 -13.88 22.38
N GLU A 115 -2.75 -12.75 22.98
CA GLU A 115 -3.76 -11.79 23.47
C GLU A 115 -4.48 -11.16 22.27
N VAL A 116 -5.81 -11.06 22.32
CA VAL A 116 -6.60 -10.48 21.24
C VAL A 116 -7.26 -9.19 21.72
N ILE A 117 -6.88 -8.06 21.12
CA ILE A 117 -7.50 -6.75 21.31
C ILE A 117 -8.40 -6.47 20.12
N GLU A 118 -9.67 -6.18 20.42
CA GLU A 118 -10.71 -5.98 19.42
C GLU A 118 -11.22 -4.55 19.45
N MET A 119 -11.58 -4.03 18.29
CA MET A 119 -12.24 -2.73 18.16
C MET A 119 -13.37 -2.82 17.16
N TRP A 120 -14.58 -2.44 17.58
CA TRP A 120 -15.70 -2.29 16.66
C TRP A 120 -15.67 -0.94 15.97
N GLU A 121 -16.09 -0.91 14.71
CA GLU A 121 -16.13 0.32 13.92
C GLU A 121 -16.95 1.42 14.59
N CYS A 122 -18.14 1.11 15.13
CA CYS A 122 -18.96 2.11 15.82
C CYS A 122 -18.28 2.70 17.07
N GLN A 123 -17.51 1.88 17.81
CA GLN A 123 -16.75 2.33 18.98
C GLN A 123 -15.62 3.26 18.54
N TRP A 124 -14.85 2.86 17.52
CA TRP A 124 -13.79 3.69 16.97
C TRP A 124 -14.32 5.01 16.41
N LEU A 125 -15.44 4.98 15.70
CA LEU A 125 -16.09 6.16 15.14
C LEU A 125 -16.53 7.16 16.22
N ASN A 126 -16.88 6.68 17.41
CA ASN A 126 -17.12 7.53 18.56
C ASN A 126 -15.80 8.09 19.13
N MET A 127 -14.82 7.22 19.41
CA MET A 127 -13.52 7.61 19.99
C MET A 127 -12.78 8.66 19.15
N ARG A 128 -12.78 8.52 17.82
CA ARG A 128 -12.10 9.45 16.89
C ARG A 128 -12.62 10.88 16.91
N THR A 129 -13.74 11.13 17.60
CA THR A 129 -14.27 12.49 17.79
C THR A 129 -13.52 13.28 18.86
N SER A 130 -12.76 12.61 19.72
CA SER A 130 -11.92 13.26 20.72
C SER A 130 -10.87 14.18 20.08
N PRO A 131 -10.56 15.34 20.69
CA PRO A 131 -9.62 16.31 20.13
C PRO A 131 -8.23 15.72 19.83
N ASP A 132 -7.71 14.88 20.72
CA ASP A 132 -6.37 14.30 20.59
C ASP A 132 -6.27 13.34 19.40
N ILE A 133 -7.25 12.44 19.27
CA ILE A 133 -7.31 11.51 18.14
C ILE A 133 -7.52 12.27 16.85
N LYS A 134 -8.43 13.25 16.85
CA LYS A 134 -8.69 14.06 15.67
C LYS A 134 -7.42 14.79 15.20
N HIS A 135 -6.70 15.45 16.12
CA HIS A 135 -5.44 16.12 15.81
C HIS A 135 -4.40 15.14 15.26
N PHE A 136 -4.24 13.97 15.88
CA PHE A 136 -3.36 12.92 15.38
C PHE A 136 -3.73 12.49 13.96
N LEU A 137 -5.00 12.21 13.70
CA LEU A 137 -5.47 11.76 12.40
C LEU A 137 -5.30 12.84 11.32
N ASP A 138 -5.58 14.11 11.64
CA ASP A 138 -5.41 15.23 10.71
C ASP A 138 -3.93 15.44 10.35
N SER A 139 -3.02 15.24 11.31
CA SER A 139 -1.57 15.32 11.09
C SER A 139 -1.04 14.12 10.31
N LYS A 140 -1.45 12.90 10.66
CA LYS A 140 -0.92 11.64 10.11
C LYS A 140 -1.52 11.30 8.75
N PHE A 141 -2.80 11.59 8.56
CA PHE A 141 -3.56 11.32 7.34
C PHE A 141 -4.13 12.63 6.78
N PRO A 142 -3.25 13.57 6.37
CA PRO A 142 -3.69 14.84 5.85
C PRO A 142 -4.63 14.60 4.67
N ASN A 143 -5.71 15.38 4.63
CA ASN A 143 -6.72 15.25 3.60
C ASN A 143 -6.15 15.78 2.26
N CYS A 144 -5.42 14.93 1.55
CA CYS A 144 -4.86 15.23 0.23
C CYS A 144 -6.00 15.24 -0.80
N ASN A 145 -6.78 16.31 -0.80
CA ASN A 145 -7.97 16.61 -1.61
C ASN A 145 -8.43 15.51 -2.60
N PRO A 146 -9.28 14.57 -2.14
CA PRO A 146 -9.83 13.50 -2.98
C PRO A 146 -10.94 13.96 -3.93
N LYS A 147 -11.43 15.21 -3.81
CA LYS A 147 -12.61 15.69 -4.55
C LYS A 147 -12.30 16.61 -5.73
N TRP A 148 -11.08 17.10 -5.85
CA TRP A 148 -10.75 18.06 -6.90
C TRP A 148 -10.36 17.29 -8.14
N GLU A 149 -11.25 17.33 -9.13
CA GLU A 149 -10.91 16.96 -10.48
C GLU A 149 -9.87 17.96 -10.99
N MET A 150 -8.82 17.43 -11.62
CA MET A 150 -7.77 18.24 -12.22
C MET A 150 -7.56 17.75 -13.64
N THR A 151 -7.35 18.67 -14.56
CA THR A 151 -6.84 18.34 -15.88
C THR A 151 -5.36 17.95 -15.79
N GLN A 152 -4.83 17.31 -16.83
CA GLN A 152 -3.40 17.02 -16.93
C GLN A 152 -2.53 18.27 -16.73
N GLN A 153 -2.91 19.39 -17.35
CA GLN A 153 -2.18 20.66 -17.23
C GLN A 153 -2.17 21.18 -15.80
N GLN A 154 -3.30 21.08 -15.08
CA GLN A 154 -3.38 21.45 -13.68
C GLN A 154 -2.53 20.54 -12.80
N VAL A 155 -2.52 19.22 -13.05
CA VAL A 155 -1.64 18.28 -12.34
C VAL A 155 -0.18 18.69 -12.50
N LEU A 156 0.27 18.90 -13.75
CA LEU A 156 1.64 19.32 -14.04
C LEU A 156 1.99 20.65 -13.38
N LYS A 157 1.10 21.64 -13.47
CA LYS A 157 1.29 22.93 -12.81
C LYS A 157 1.44 22.79 -11.30
N ASN A 158 0.59 22.00 -10.65
CA ASN A 158 0.67 21.79 -9.20
C ASN A 158 1.96 21.05 -8.79
N ILE A 159 2.49 20.15 -9.63
CA ILE A 159 3.78 19.50 -9.36
C ILE A 159 4.91 20.54 -9.44
N VAL A 160 4.94 21.35 -10.50
CA VAL A 160 5.96 22.40 -10.69
C VAL A 160 5.90 23.45 -9.58
N ASP A 161 4.70 23.85 -9.18
CA ASP A 161 4.47 24.86 -8.13
C ASP A 161 4.71 24.30 -6.72
N GLY A 162 5.02 23.00 -6.56
CA GLY A 162 5.23 22.36 -5.25
C GLY A 162 3.95 22.19 -4.43
N ASN A 163 2.78 22.22 -5.07
CA ASN A 163 1.47 22.02 -4.43
C ASN A 163 1.00 20.55 -4.48
N LEU A 164 1.64 19.72 -5.31
CA LEU A 164 1.36 18.29 -5.42
C LEU A 164 2.66 17.49 -5.33
N PHE A 165 2.71 16.59 -4.36
CA PHE A 165 3.82 15.66 -4.17
C PHE A 165 3.33 14.22 -4.28
N GLY A 166 4.19 13.33 -4.78
CA GLY A 166 3.86 11.92 -4.91
C GLY A 166 4.85 11.17 -5.78
N ILE A 167 4.38 10.04 -6.32
CA ILE A 167 5.12 9.22 -7.26
C ILE A 167 4.41 9.30 -8.61
N VAL A 168 5.19 9.43 -9.68
CA VAL A 168 4.69 9.37 -11.05
C VAL A 168 5.12 8.06 -11.69
N GLU A 169 4.20 7.44 -12.41
CA GLU A 169 4.47 6.32 -13.31
C GLU A 169 4.36 6.86 -14.73
N CYS A 170 5.49 6.98 -15.43
CA CYS A 170 5.55 7.57 -16.76
C CYS A 170 6.70 6.96 -17.55
N ASP A 171 6.56 7.02 -18.88
CA ASP A 171 7.69 6.86 -19.77
C ASP A 171 8.60 8.09 -19.64
N ILE A 172 9.90 7.86 -19.66
CA ILE A 172 10.92 8.91 -19.52
C ILE A 172 11.98 8.72 -20.59
N SER A 173 12.45 9.82 -21.18
CA SER A 173 13.52 9.79 -22.18
C SER A 173 14.40 11.02 -22.09
N VAL A 174 15.67 10.84 -22.45
CA VAL A 174 16.65 11.92 -22.58
C VAL A 174 16.45 12.57 -23.95
N PRO A 175 16.22 13.89 -24.02
CA PRO A 175 16.13 14.61 -25.29
C PRO A 175 17.37 14.40 -26.16
N ASP A 176 17.19 14.24 -27.47
CA ASP A 176 18.27 13.86 -28.38
C ASP A 176 19.48 14.81 -28.34
N HIS A 177 19.23 16.12 -28.22
CA HIS A 177 20.28 17.14 -28.11
C HIS A 177 21.10 17.05 -26.81
N LEU A 178 20.63 16.34 -25.78
CA LEU A 178 21.35 16.12 -24.52
C LEU A 178 22.08 14.78 -24.48
N ARG A 179 21.90 13.90 -25.47
CA ARG A 179 22.55 12.57 -25.45
C ARG A 179 24.06 12.67 -25.46
N THR A 180 24.62 13.64 -26.20
CA THR A 180 26.08 13.89 -26.22
C THR A 180 26.60 14.28 -24.84
N TYR A 181 25.86 15.10 -24.10
CA TYR A 181 26.22 15.50 -22.74
C TYR A 181 26.21 14.31 -21.77
N PHE A 182 25.23 13.40 -21.91
CA PHE A 182 25.08 12.20 -21.10
C PHE A 182 25.77 10.95 -21.70
N ALA A 183 26.69 11.13 -22.67
CA ALA A 183 27.33 10.02 -23.36
C ALA A 183 28.16 9.14 -22.43
N GLU A 184 28.85 9.75 -21.47
CA GLU A 184 29.68 9.05 -20.49
C GLU A 184 28.83 8.26 -19.47
N MET A 185 27.73 8.87 -18.98
CA MET A 185 26.87 8.27 -17.96
C MET A 185 25.41 8.62 -18.25
N GLN A 186 24.66 7.62 -18.71
CA GLN A 186 23.24 7.83 -19.00
C GLN A 186 22.46 8.02 -17.69
N PRO A 187 21.55 9.01 -17.60
CA PRO A 187 20.95 9.43 -16.34
C PRO A 187 19.81 8.54 -15.86
N ILE A 188 19.25 7.69 -16.72
CA ILE A 188 18.12 6.82 -16.36
C ILE A 188 18.66 5.43 -16.04
N PHE A 189 18.51 5.01 -14.79
CA PHE A 189 18.89 3.69 -14.33
C PHE A 189 17.69 2.76 -14.30
N LYS A 190 17.81 1.61 -14.98
CA LYS A 190 16.75 0.58 -14.98
C LYS A 190 17.34 -0.82 -14.92
N ASN A 191 16.55 -1.75 -14.40
CA ASN A 191 16.90 -3.17 -14.45
C ASN A 191 16.46 -3.74 -15.79
N ALA A 192 17.39 -4.31 -16.56
CA ALA A 192 17.11 -4.99 -17.82
C ALA A 192 17.74 -6.39 -17.82
N ASN A 193 17.19 -7.30 -18.62
CA ASN A 193 17.84 -8.58 -18.88
C ASN A 193 18.90 -8.37 -19.95
N ILE A 194 20.16 -8.55 -19.58
CA ILE A 194 21.31 -8.39 -20.47
C ILE A 194 21.78 -9.77 -20.90
N SER A 195 21.80 -9.98 -22.21
CA SER A 195 22.35 -11.15 -22.90
C SER A 195 23.73 -10.84 -23.46
N ARG A 196 24.36 -11.82 -24.13
CA ARG A 196 25.62 -11.57 -24.85
C ARG A 196 25.40 -10.63 -26.04
N ASP A 197 24.22 -10.61 -26.64
CA ASP A 197 23.96 -9.77 -27.83
C ASP A 197 23.86 -8.27 -27.48
N ASP A 198 23.75 -7.95 -26.19
CA ASP A 198 23.61 -6.58 -25.67
C ASP A 198 24.94 -5.94 -25.24
N ILE A 199 26.07 -6.67 -25.30
CA ILE A 199 27.40 -6.21 -24.88
C ILE A 199 28.32 -6.00 -26.09
N GLY A 200 29.31 -5.12 -25.94
CA GLY A 200 30.27 -4.84 -27.01
C GLY A 200 31.05 -6.08 -27.45
N GLU A 201 31.50 -6.09 -28.70
CA GLU A 201 32.16 -7.22 -29.37
C GLU A 201 33.29 -7.86 -28.54
N PHE A 202 34.15 -7.03 -27.93
CA PHE A 202 35.21 -7.51 -27.05
C PHE A 202 34.66 -8.32 -25.86
N MET A 203 33.64 -7.78 -25.19
CA MET A 203 33.00 -8.44 -24.04
C MET A 203 32.20 -9.66 -24.46
N TYR A 204 31.63 -9.67 -25.67
CA TYR A 204 30.99 -10.83 -26.27
C TYR A 204 31.98 -11.99 -26.40
N SER A 205 33.11 -11.78 -27.06
CA SER A 205 34.15 -12.80 -27.24
C SER A 205 34.72 -13.28 -25.90
N TYR A 206 34.93 -12.36 -24.96
CA TYR A 206 35.36 -12.70 -23.61
C TYR A 206 34.33 -13.57 -22.88
N ALA A 207 33.03 -13.24 -22.97
CA ALA A 207 31.96 -13.99 -22.32
C ALA A 207 31.82 -15.41 -22.87
N ILE A 208 32.02 -15.61 -24.19
CA ILE A 208 32.06 -16.96 -24.79
C ILE A 208 33.27 -17.74 -24.26
N LYS A 209 34.47 -17.15 -24.34
CA LYS A 209 35.72 -17.81 -23.96
C LYS A 209 35.73 -18.26 -22.50
N HIS A 210 35.15 -17.45 -21.60
CA HIS A 210 35.13 -17.70 -20.16
C HIS A 210 33.81 -18.26 -19.63
N ASP A 211 32.88 -18.61 -20.53
CA ASP A 211 31.61 -19.24 -20.18
C ASP A 211 30.71 -18.40 -19.24
N ILE A 212 30.79 -17.08 -19.40
CA ILE A 212 30.06 -16.07 -18.63
C ILE A 212 28.78 -15.69 -19.38
N LEU A 213 27.71 -15.30 -18.67
CA LEU A 213 26.43 -14.88 -19.27
C LEU A 213 25.80 -15.94 -20.21
N LYS A 214 25.82 -17.22 -19.80
CA LYS A 214 25.15 -18.31 -20.54
C LYS A 214 23.65 -18.08 -20.78
N GLN A 215 23.01 -17.41 -19.82
CA GLN A 215 21.61 -17.03 -19.86
C GLN A 215 21.52 -15.55 -19.56
N PRO A 216 20.51 -14.85 -20.10
CA PRO A 216 20.28 -13.44 -19.79
C PRO A 216 20.22 -13.21 -18.28
N ARG A 217 20.90 -12.16 -17.81
CA ARG A 217 20.92 -11.81 -16.39
C ARG A 217 20.29 -10.45 -16.17
N ARG A 218 19.40 -10.37 -15.18
CA ARG A 218 18.81 -9.11 -14.75
C ARG A 218 19.88 -8.25 -14.09
N SER A 219 20.21 -7.13 -14.72
CA SER A 219 21.30 -6.23 -14.32
C SER A 219 20.81 -4.78 -14.32
N LEU A 220 21.40 -3.95 -13.46
CA LEU A 220 21.18 -2.51 -13.48
C LEU A 220 21.99 -1.89 -14.62
N ILE A 221 21.33 -1.14 -15.50
CA ILE A 221 21.97 -0.45 -16.64
C ILE A 221 21.64 1.04 -16.64
N GLY A 222 22.53 1.84 -17.22
CA GLY A 222 22.23 3.19 -17.67
C GLY A 222 21.53 3.15 -19.04
N SER A 223 20.55 4.01 -19.25
CA SER A 223 19.81 4.12 -20.51
C SER A 223 19.39 5.56 -20.79
N TYR A 224 19.11 5.87 -22.05
CA TYR A 224 18.51 7.15 -22.44
C TYR A 224 16.98 7.13 -22.33
N TYR A 225 16.38 6.01 -21.96
CA TYR A 225 14.93 5.90 -21.82
C TYR A 225 14.53 4.88 -20.76
N GLY A 226 13.35 5.08 -20.18
CA GLY A 226 12.66 4.17 -19.31
C GLY A 226 11.19 4.10 -19.74
N GLU A 227 10.68 2.89 -19.86
CA GLU A 227 9.27 2.63 -20.17
C GLU A 227 8.62 2.13 -18.88
N LYS A 228 7.39 2.56 -18.64
CA LYS A 228 6.61 2.13 -17.47
C LYS A 228 6.16 0.67 -17.57
#